data_AF-A0A2G1XNS5-F1
#
_entry.id   AF-A0A2G1XNS5-F1
#
_cell.length_a   1.000
_cell.length_b   1.000
_cell.length_c   1.000
_cell.angle_alpha   90.00
_cell.angle_beta   90.00
_cell.angle_gamma   90.00
#
_symmetry.space_group_name_H-M   'P 1'
#
loop_
_entity.id
_entity.type
_entity.pdbx_description
1 polymer ?
#
loop_
_entity_poly.entity_id
_entity_poly.type
_entity_poly.pdbx_seq_one_letter_code
_entity_poly.pdbx_strand_id
1 'polypeptide(L)'
;MSTAALITILVATAVVLVGVAVAVRLVGRGAAPGGRGLRRRFGPEYDTAVARHDGDDKAAEKELHERWRRHKDVRICPLPAAVREQYAARWTGVQEEFVDAPARAVADADLLLGTIAHERGFPTGSWDELIDALSVHHPRTVHGIREVHAASARVRVERVPTEELREALVGARDLFEDLVRAHPEDQPPQRHARRTGPRPEKPVTRTAGPRHAHDGVPDR
;
A
#
# COMPACT_ATOMS: atom_id res chain seq x y z
N MET A 1 38.10 -11.05 21.29
CA MET A 1 37.79 -11.59 19.95
C MET A 1 38.02 -10.48 18.94
N SER A 2 38.85 -10.71 17.93
CA SER A 2 39.27 -9.67 16.99
C SER A 2 38.06 -9.18 16.18
N THR A 3 37.87 -7.87 16.05
CA THR A 3 36.79 -7.26 15.25
C THR A 3 36.76 -7.78 13.81
N ALA A 4 37.92 -8.15 13.27
CA ALA A 4 38.07 -8.85 12.00
C ALA A 4 37.33 -10.20 11.95
N ALA A 5 37.29 -10.96 13.05
CA ALA A 5 36.55 -12.22 13.11
C ALA A 5 35.03 -11.99 13.11
N LEU A 6 34.55 -10.93 13.77
CA LEU A 6 33.13 -10.54 13.76
C LEU A 6 32.66 -10.09 12.38
N ILE A 7 33.45 -9.26 11.68
CA ILE A 7 33.13 -8.79 10.33
C ILE A 7 33.07 -9.96 9.34
N THR A 8 34.01 -10.91 9.42
CA THR A 8 34.01 -12.11 8.57
C THR A 8 32.76 -12.97 8.80
N ILE A 9 32.31 -13.13 10.06
CA ILE A 9 31.09 -13.87 10.38
C ILE A 9 29.84 -13.17 9.83
N LEU A 10 29.78 -11.84 9.94
CA LEU A 10 28.64 -11.05 9.45
C LEU A 10 28.55 -11.09 7.92
N VAL A 11 29.68 -10.92 7.22
CA VAL A 11 29.73 -11.03 5.75
C VAL A 11 29.42 -12.45 5.29
N ALA A 12 29.92 -13.48 5.96
CA ALA A 12 29.60 -14.87 5.64
C ALA A 12 28.11 -15.17 5.81
N THR A 13 27.48 -14.63 6.85
CA THR A 13 26.03 -14.79 7.09
C THR A 13 25.22 -14.10 6.00
N ALA A 14 25.57 -12.87 5.61
CA ALA A 14 24.91 -12.16 4.51
C ALA A 14 25.04 -12.90 3.17
N VAL A 15 26.21 -13.47 2.86
CA VAL A 15 26.44 -14.26 1.64
C VAL A 15 25.62 -15.55 1.64
N VAL A 16 25.51 -16.23 2.79
CA VAL A 16 24.67 -17.43 2.94
C VAL A 16 23.18 -17.08 2.74
N LEU A 17 22.70 -15.98 3.31
CA LEU A 17 21.32 -15.52 3.12
C LEU A 17 21.01 -15.19 1.65
N VAL A 18 21.92 -14.51 0.96
CA VAL A 18 21.79 -14.25 -0.49
C VAL A 18 21.85 -15.55 -1.30
N GLY A 19 22.72 -16.48 -0.93
CA GLY A 19 22.84 -17.80 -1.58
C GLY A 19 21.56 -18.63 -1.45
N VAL A 20 20.95 -18.65 -0.27
CA VAL A 20 19.65 -19.30 -0.02
C VAL A 20 18.55 -18.63 -0.85
N ALA A 21 18.52 -17.29 -0.92
CA ALA A 21 17.54 -16.56 -1.73
C ALA A 21 17.66 -16.86 -3.24
N VAL A 22 18.86 -17.15 -3.74
CA VAL A 22 19.09 -17.56 -5.13
C VAL A 22 18.74 -19.04 -5.36
N ALA A 23 19.07 -19.92 -4.41
CA ALA A 23 18.74 -21.34 -4.48
C ALA A 23 17.21 -21.57 -4.48
N VAL A 24 16.47 -20.83 -3.64
CA VAL A 24 15.00 -20.86 -3.60
C VAL A 24 14.37 -20.44 -4.93
N ARG A 25 14.98 -19.48 -5.65
CA ARG A 25 14.51 -19.08 -7.00
C ARG A 25 14.66 -20.18 -8.06
N LEU A 26 15.63 -21.08 -7.91
CA LEU A 26 15.94 -22.11 -8.90
C LEU A 26 15.06 -23.37 -8.75
N VAL A 27 14.59 -23.67 -7.54
CA VAL A 27 13.82 -24.89 -7.23
C VAL A 27 12.32 -24.79 -7.56
N GLY A 28 11.78 -23.58 -7.77
CA GLY A 28 10.34 -23.33 -8.00
C GLY A 28 9.73 -23.78 -9.35
N ARG A 29 10.18 -24.90 -9.94
CA ARG A 29 9.68 -25.46 -11.21
C ARG A 29 8.65 -26.60 -11.09
N GLY A 30 8.18 -26.93 -9.89
CA GLY A 30 7.18 -27.98 -9.65
C GLY A 30 5.75 -27.46 -9.47
N ALA A 31 5.16 -26.80 -10.47
CA ALA A 31 3.83 -26.21 -10.32
C ALA A 31 2.70 -27.24 -10.43
N ALA A 32 1.99 -27.47 -9.31
CA ALA A 32 0.65 -28.03 -9.33
C ALA A 32 -0.33 -27.04 -10.01
N PRO A 33 -1.47 -27.50 -10.59
CA PRO A 33 -2.35 -26.65 -11.40
C PRO A 33 -3.03 -25.49 -10.64
N GLY A 34 -3.06 -25.51 -9.30
CA GLY A 34 -3.67 -24.48 -8.44
C GLY A 34 -2.72 -23.41 -7.88
N GLY A 35 -1.42 -23.73 -7.70
CA GLY A 35 -0.44 -22.87 -7.03
C GLY A 35 -0.10 -21.57 -7.75
N ARG A 36 -0.18 -21.56 -9.09
CA ARG A 36 0.18 -20.38 -9.90
C ARG A 36 -0.69 -19.16 -9.59
N GLY A 37 -1.95 -19.36 -9.18
CA GLY A 37 -2.86 -18.27 -8.81
C GLY A 37 -2.48 -17.64 -7.48
N LEU A 38 -2.24 -18.46 -6.45
CA LEU A 38 -1.83 -18.02 -5.12
C LEU A 38 -0.46 -17.35 -5.15
N ARG A 39 0.52 -17.94 -5.82
CA ARG A 39 1.85 -17.35 -5.97
C ARG A 39 1.82 -15.99 -6.67
N ARG A 40 0.98 -15.81 -7.70
CA ARG A 40 0.80 -14.51 -8.36
C ARG A 40 0.13 -13.47 -7.44
N ARG A 41 -0.80 -13.90 -6.58
CA ARG A 41 -1.54 -13.02 -5.67
C ARG A 41 -0.69 -12.59 -4.48
N PHE A 42 -0.09 -13.55 -3.80
CA PHE A 42 0.72 -13.32 -2.60
C PHE A 42 2.16 -12.88 -2.90
N GLY A 43 2.69 -13.15 -4.10
CA GLY A 43 4.02 -12.68 -4.48
C GLY A 43 5.09 -13.14 -3.48
N PRO A 44 5.87 -12.22 -2.88
CA PRO A 44 6.89 -12.56 -1.87
C PRO A 44 6.35 -13.37 -0.68
N GLU A 45 5.09 -13.14 -0.28
CA GLU A 45 4.48 -13.87 0.84
C GLU A 45 4.27 -15.35 0.56
N TYR A 46 4.19 -15.73 -0.72
CA TYR A 46 4.19 -17.14 -1.08
C TYR A 46 5.54 -17.77 -0.69
N ASP A 47 6.64 -17.14 -1.09
CA ASP A 47 7.99 -17.66 -0.83
C ASP A 47 8.26 -17.66 0.69
N THR A 48 7.77 -16.66 1.45
CA THR A 48 7.84 -16.65 2.92
C THR A 48 7.03 -17.79 3.56
N ALA A 49 5.82 -18.06 3.08
CA ALA A 49 5.01 -19.17 3.60
C ALA A 49 5.68 -20.53 3.34
N VAL A 50 6.22 -20.74 2.13
CA VAL A 50 6.96 -21.96 1.79
C VAL A 50 8.17 -22.14 2.71
N ALA A 51 8.93 -21.07 2.97
CA ALA A 51 10.07 -21.12 3.88
C ALA A 51 9.66 -21.49 5.32
N ARG A 52 8.47 -21.05 5.79
CA ARG A 52 7.95 -21.42 7.12
C ARG A 52 7.49 -22.87 7.22
N HIS A 53 7.15 -23.50 6.10
CA HIS A 53 6.78 -24.91 6.02
C HIS A 53 7.94 -25.80 5.55
N ASP A 54 9.18 -25.40 5.83
CA ASP A 54 10.40 -26.16 5.48
C ASP A 54 10.48 -26.56 3.99
N GLY A 55 9.90 -25.74 3.10
CA GLY A 55 9.85 -26.00 1.67
C GLY A 55 8.64 -26.83 1.19
N ASP A 56 7.69 -27.17 2.07
CA ASP A 56 6.44 -27.83 1.68
C ASP A 56 5.47 -26.83 1.02
N ASP A 57 5.53 -26.77 -0.31
CA ASP A 57 4.63 -25.98 -1.15
C ASP A 57 3.14 -26.26 -0.89
N LYS A 58 2.75 -27.52 -0.62
CA LYS A 58 1.34 -27.88 -0.43
C LYS A 58 0.80 -27.36 0.90
N ALA A 59 1.61 -27.47 1.96
CA ALA A 59 1.25 -26.93 3.27
C ALA A 59 1.12 -25.39 3.20
N ALA A 60 2.08 -24.72 2.54
CA ALA A 60 2.04 -23.27 2.32
C ALA A 60 0.83 -22.83 1.49
N GLU A 61 0.53 -23.50 0.38
CA GLU A 61 -0.65 -23.21 -0.45
C GLU A 61 -1.96 -23.35 0.34
N LYS A 62 -2.06 -24.38 1.19
CA LYS A 62 -3.23 -24.61 2.04
C LYS A 62 -3.42 -23.46 3.05
N GLU A 63 -2.37 -23.07 3.77
CA GLU A 63 -2.40 -21.95 4.71
C GLU A 63 -2.83 -20.64 4.01
N LEU A 64 -2.17 -20.32 2.90
CA LEU A 64 -2.45 -19.08 2.16
C LEU A 64 -3.86 -19.05 1.60
N HIS A 65 -4.38 -20.19 1.16
CA HIS A 65 -5.76 -20.29 0.68
C HIS A 65 -6.78 -20.13 1.80
N GLU A 66 -6.54 -20.71 2.98
CA GLU A 66 -7.37 -20.52 4.17
C GLU A 66 -7.36 -19.06 4.63
N ARG A 67 -6.17 -18.44 4.69
CA ARG A 67 -6.01 -17.02 4.99
C ARG A 67 -6.74 -16.14 3.98
N TRP A 68 -6.60 -16.43 2.69
CA TRP A 68 -7.32 -15.72 1.63
C TRP A 68 -8.83 -15.84 1.84
N ARG A 69 -9.35 -17.04 2.09
CA ARG A 69 -10.80 -17.25 2.32
C ARG A 69 -11.33 -16.46 3.52
N ARG A 70 -10.54 -16.34 4.59
CA ARG A 70 -10.93 -15.58 5.79
C ARG A 70 -10.97 -14.08 5.56
N HIS A 71 -10.01 -13.52 4.82
CA HIS A 71 -9.82 -12.07 4.74
C HIS A 71 -10.07 -11.44 3.37
N LYS A 72 -10.45 -12.21 2.35
CA LYS A 72 -10.73 -11.67 0.99
C LYS A 72 -11.82 -10.59 0.95
N ASP A 73 -12.77 -10.63 1.90
CA ASP A 73 -13.96 -9.79 1.92
C ASP A 73 -13.82 -8.57 2.87
N VAL A 74 -12.60 -8.26 3.33
CA VAL A 74 -12.32 -7.02 4.06
C VAL A 74 -12.70 -5.83 3.17
N ARG A 75 -13.60 -4.99 3.68
CA ARG A 75 -14.03 -3.76 2.99
C ARG A 75 -13.05 -2.65 3.34
N ILE A 76 -12.31 -2.19 2.34
CA ILE A 76 -11.38 -1.07 2.51
C ILE A 76 -12.18 0.21 2.68
N CYS A 77 -12.10 0.79 3.88
CA CYS A 77 -12.77 2.05 4.16
C CYS A 77 -12.04 3.21 3.49
N PRO A 78 -12.79 4.19 2.93
CA PRO A 78 -12.17 5.32 2.30
C PRO A 78 -11.54 6.26 3.34
N LEU A 79 -10.39 6.84 3.00
CA LEU A 79 -9.64 7.72 3.89
C LEU A 79 -9.64 9.15 3.33
N PRO A 80 -10.30 10.13 3.98
CA PRO A 80 -10.37 11.51 3.49
C PRO A 80 -9.00 12.14 3.29
N ALA A 81 -8.86 13.02 2.28
CA ALA A 81 -7.57 13.64 1.94
C ALA A 81 -6.88 14.33 3.13
N ALA A 82 -7.63 15.11 3.91
CA ALA A 82 -7.10 15.78 5.10
C ALA A 82 -6.57 14.80 6.18
N VAL A 83 -7.18 13.61 6.29
CA VAL A 83 -6.71 12.57 7.22
C VAL A 83 -5.43 11.93 6.71
N ARG A 84 -5.33 11.68 5.40
CA ARG A 84 -4.09 11.18 4.77
C ARG A 84 -2.92 12.14 4.94
N GLU A 85 -3.17 13.44 4.80
CA GLU A 85 -2.16 14.49 5.04
C GLU A 85 -1.70 14.51 6.49
N GLN A 86 -2.61 14.35 7.45
CA GLN A 86 -2.25 14.21 8.86
C GLN A 86 -1.38 12.97 9.12
N TYR A 87 -1.71 11.83 8.51
CA TYR A 87 -0.88 10.63 8.63
C TYR A 87 0.49 10.77 7.98
N ALA A 88 0.59 11.45 6.84
CA ALA A 88 1.87 11.78 6.23
C ALA A 88 2.73 12.65 7.16
N ALA A 89 2.14 13.68 7.78
CA ALA A 89 2.85 14.51 8.75
C ALA A 89 3.32 13.71 9.98
N ARG A 90 2.47 12.83 10.52
CA ARG A 90 2.84 11.95 11.64
C ARG A 90 3.96 10.99 11.28
N TRP A 91 3.92 10.40 10.09
CA TRP A 91 5.00 9.54 9.61
C TRP A 91 6.32 10.30 9.50
N THR A 92 6.30 11.53 8.96
CA THR A 92 7.51 12.38 8.92
C THR A 92 8.04 12.66 10.33
N GLY A 93 7.16 12.98 11.28
CA GLY A 93 7.55 13.19 12.68
C GLY A 93 8.21 11.95 13.30
N VAL A 94 7.71 10.75 13.01
CA VAL A 94 8.35 9.49 13.43
C VAL A 94 9.75 9.34 12.86
N GLN A 95 9.96 9.69 11.58
CA GLN A 95 11.28 9.63 10.95
C GLN A 95 12.27 10.65 11.53
N GLU A 96 11.80 11.84 11.89
CA GLU A 96 12.60 12.87 12.55
C GLU A 96 12.99 12.44 13.97
N GLU A 97 12.02 11.93 14.75
CA GLU A 97 12.25 11.43 16.11
C GLU A 97 13.22 10.24 16.15
N PHE A 98 13.35 9.47 15.06
CA PHE A 98 14.28 8.35 14.98
C PHE A 98 15.74 8.76 15.25
N VAL A 99 16.13 9.99 14.90
CA VAL A 99 17.51 10.47 15.10
C VAL A 99 17.87 10.51 16.59
N ASP A 100 16.93 10.97 17.42
CA ASP A 100 17.14 11.19 18.85
C ASP A 100 16.67 10.01 19.70
N ALA A 101 15.58 9.35 19.29
CA ALA A 101 14.93 8.27 20.01
C ALA A 101 14.50 7.10 19.10
N PRO A 102 15.46 6.30 18.56
CA PRO A 102 15.19 5.24 17.60
C PRO A 102 14.13 4.21 18.05
N ALA A 103 14.24 3.75 19.30
CA ALA A 103 13.32 2.75 19.85
C ALA A 103 11.88 3.27 19.98
N ARG A 104 11.73 4.56 20.32
CA ARG A 104 10.43 5.22 20.42
C ARG A 104 9.83 5.43 19.04
N ALA A 105 10.60 5.92 18.08
CA ALA A 105 10.17 6.09 16.71
C ALA A 105 9.64 4.77 16.10
N VAL A 106 10.32 3.64 16.32
CA VAL A 106 9.82 2.33 15.84
C VAL A 106 8.52 1.92 16.53
N ALA A 107 8.39 2.14 17.84
CA ALA A 107 7.13 1.85 18.55
C ALA A 107 5.97 2.75 18.05
N ASP A 108 6.25 4.03 17.79
CA ASP A 108 5.26 4.96 17.26
C ASP A 108 4.89 4.63 15.80
N ALA A 109 5.83 4.13 14.99
CA ALA A 109 5.56 3.60 13.66
C ALA A 109 4.62 2.38 13.71
N ASP A 110 4.89 1.43 14.62
CA ASP A 110 4.07 0.23 14.85
C ASP A 110 2.62 0.61 15.16
N LEU A 111 2.43 1.52 16.11
CA LEU A 111 1.11 2.04 16.49
C LEU A 111 0.42 2.81 15.35
N LEU A 112 1.17 3.64 14.63
CA LEU A 112 0.65 4.42 13.50
C LEU A 112 0.12 3.52 12.38
N LEU A 113 0.90 2.50 11.98
CA LEU A 113 0.49 1.55 10.94
C LEU A 113 -0.75 0.76 11.36
N GLY A 114 -0.79 0.30 12.61
CA GLY A 114 -1.97 -0.38 13.16
C GLY A 114 -3.21 0.51 13.15
N THR A 115 -3.06 1.78 13.50
CA THR A 115 -4.15 2.77 13.48
C THR A 115 -4.68 3.01 12.07
N ILE A 116 -3.79 3.25 11.10
CA ILE A 116 -4.20 3.48 9.71
C ILE A 116 -4.88 2.23 9.14
N ALA A 117 -4.33 1.04 9.39
CA ALA A 117 -4.94 -0.21 8.94
C ALA A 117 -6.34 -0.38 9.54
N HIS A 118 -6.51 -0.12 10.82
CA HIS A 118 -7.83 -0.16 11.45
C HIS A 118 -8.83 0.81 10.80
N GLU A 119 -8.45 2.07 10.57
CA GLU A 119 -9.32 3.04 9.90
C GLU A 119 -9.66 2.64 8.46
N ARG A 120 -8.77 1.91 7.80
CA ARG A 120 -9.00 1.29 6.50
C ARG A 120 -9.87 0.03 6.56
N GLY A 121 -10.37 -0.37 7.73
CA GLY A 121 -11.30 -1.50 7.90
C GLY A 121 -10.63 -2.85 8.15
N PHE A 122 -9.33 -2.88 8.39
CA PHE A 122 -8.63 -4.11 8.80
C PHE A 122 -8.98 -4.47 10.26
N PRO A 123 -8.89 -5.76 10.63
CA PRO A 123 -9.31 -6.25 11.95
C PRO A 123 -8.52 -5.63 13.11
N THR A 124 -9.21 -5.43 14.24
CA THR A 124 -8.65 -4.92 15.51
C THR A 124 -8.26 -6.03 16.50
N GLY A 125 -8.24 -7.28 16.03
CA GLY A 125 -7.93 -8.44 16.86
C GLY A 125 -6.44 -8.52 17.21
N SER A 126 -5.88 -9.72 17.09
CA SER A 126 -4.45 -9.93 17.32
C SER A 126 -3.59 -9.32 16.20
N TRP A 127 -2.33 -9.02 16.50
CA TRP A 127 -1.36 -8.60 15.48
C TRP A 127 -1.20 -9.64 14.37
N ASP A 128 -1.25 -10.93 14.71
CA ASP A 128 -1.22 -12.00 13.71
C ASP A 128 -2.43 -11.95 12.78
N GLU A 129 -3.64 -11.67 13.30
CA GLU A 129 -4.85 -11.52 12.49
C GLU A 129 -4.79 -10.30 11.58
N LEU A 130 -4.26 -9.18 12.07
CA LEU A 130 -4.02 -7.99 11.26
C LEU A 130 -3.03 -8.28 10.12
N ILE A 131 -1.90 -8.91 10.43
CA ILE A 131 -0.87 -9.27 9.45
C ILE A 131 -1.41 -10.28 8.43
N ASP A 132 -2.21 -11.26 8.88
CA ASP A 132 -2.90 -12.20 8.00
C ASP A 132 -3.79 -11.45 7.00
N ALA A 133 -4.62 -10.53 7.50
CA ALA A 133 -5.50 -9.73 6.65
C ALA A 133 -4.72 -8.82 5.68
N LEU A 134 -3.69 -8.12 6.17
CA LEU A 134 -2.81 -7.28 5.35
C LEU A 134 -2.09 -8.10 4.28
N SER A 135 -1.67 -9.32 4.56
CA SER A 135 -0.99 -10.15 3.55
C SER A 135 -1.89 -10.53 2.36
N VAL A 136 -3.21 -10.49 2.53
CA VAL A 136 -4.16 -10.79 1.45
C VAL A 136 -4.35 -9.60 0.50
N HIS A 137 -4.27 -8.37 1.03
CA HIS A 137 -4.58 -7.12 0.30
C HIS A 137 -3.34 -6.29 -0.06
N HIS A 138 -2.32 -6.36 0.79
CA HIS A 138 -1.01 -5.72 0.67
C HIS A 138 0.15 -6.74 0.69
N PRO A 139 0.09 -7.83 -0.12
CA PRO A 139 1.04 -8.94 -0.05
C PRO A 139 2.50 -8.55 -0.32
N ARG A 140 2.74 -7.43 -1.02
CA ARG A 140 4.12 -7.02 -1.36
C ARG A 140 4.78 -6.19 -0.28
N THR A 141 3.98 -5.57 0.59
CA THR A 141 4.43 -4.55 1.54
C THR A 141 4.20 -4.96 2.99
N VAL A 142 3.41 -6.02 3.24
CA VAL A 142 3.17 -6.57 4.59
C VAL A 142 4.43 -7.03 5.32
N HIS A 143 5.55 -7.27 4.63
CA HIS A 143 6.80 -7.62 5.31
C HIS A 143 7.25 -6.52 6.28
N GLY A 144 7.16 -5.25 5.87
CA GLY A 144 7.64 -4.12 6.69
C GLY A 144 6.91 -3.97 8.02
N ILE A 145 5.60 -4.26 8.09
CA ILE A 145 4.89 -4.24 9.38
C ILE A 145 5.30 -5.40 10.28
N ARG A 146 5.70 -6.56 9.73
CA ARG A 146 6.25 -7.65 10.57
C ARG A 146 7.56 -7.24 11.21
N GLU A 147 8.43 -6.58 10.45
CA GLU A 147 9.73 -6.11 10.94
C GLU A 147 9.57 -5.04 12.01
N VAL A 148 8.75 -4.01 11.75
CA VAL A 148 8.47 -2.95 12.74
C VAL A 148 7.81 -3.52 13.99
N HIS A 149 6.85 -4.43 13.86
CA HIS A 149 6.19 -5.04 15.01
C HIS A 149 7.16 -5.88 15.85
N ALA A 150 7.98 -6.71 15.19
CA ALA A 150 8.99 -7.51 15.87
C ALA A 150 10.03 -6.64 16.59
N ALA A 151 10.53 -5.60 15.93
CA ALA A 151 11.46 -4.64 16.52
C ALA A 151 10.83 -3.89 17.71
N SER A 152 9.60 -3.38 17.56
CA SER A 152 8.79 -2.75 18.61
C SER A 152 8.60 -3.68 19.82
N ALA A 153 8.36 -4.97 19.59
CA ALA A 153 8.25 -5.94 20.66
C ALA A 153 9.57 -6.17 21.39
N ARG A 154 10.68 -6.27 20.65
CA ARG A 154 12.01 -6.52 21.22
C ARG A 154 12.54 -5.33 22.02
N VAL A 155 12.36 -4.09 21.56
CA VAL A 155 12.84 -2.90 22.30
C VAL A 155 12.25 -2.76 23.71
N ARG A 156 11.10 -3.40 23.97
CA ARG A 156 10.50 -3.45 25.31
C ARG A 156 11.19 -4.41 26.27
N VAL A 157 11.89 -5.41 25.74
CA VAL A 157 12.49 -6.51 26.50
C VAL A 157 14.01 -6.42 26.52
N GLU A 158 14.61 -5.87 25.47
CA GLU A 158 16.06 -5.81 25.31
C GLU A 158 16.52 -4.58 24.52
N ARG A 159 17.85 -4.35 24.53
CA ARG A 159 18.48 -3.33 23.68
C ARG A 159 18.65 -3.87 22.26
N VAL A 160 17.96 -3.26 21.31
CA VAL A 160 18.08 -3.56 19.87
C VAL A 160 19.07 -2.60 19.21
N PRO A 161 19.96 -3.07 18.32
CA PRO A 161 20.87 -2.19 17.58
C PRO A 161 20.10 -1.17 16.74
N THR A 162 20.56 0.09 16.75
CA THR A 162 19.91 1.18 16.01
C THR A 162 19.77 0.91 14.51
N GLU A 163 20.73 0.18 13.91
CA GLU A 163 20.65 -0.13 12.47
C GLU A 163 19.52 -1.10 12.15
N GLU A 164 19.26 -2.09 13.01
CA GLU A 164 18.12 -2.99 12.84
C GLU A 164 16.79 -2.22 12.94
N LEU A 165 16.73 -1.25 13.85
CA LEU A 165 15.57 -0.36 13.98
C LEU A 165 15.39 0.53 12.74
N ARG A 166 16.49 0.97 12.12
CA ARG A 166 16.47 1.73 10.87
C ARG A 166 15.92 0.87 9.74
N GLU A 167 16.43 -0.34 9.58
CA GLU A 167 16.00 -1.29 8.55
C GLU A 167 14.49 -1.56 8.66
N ALA A 168 14.00 -1.85 9.87
CA ALA A 168 12.57 -2.05 10.12
C ALA A 168 11.74 -0.83 9.70
N LEU A 169 12.14 0.37 10.14
CA LEU A 169 11.41 1.60 9.82
C LEU A 169 11.39 1.90 8.31
N VAL A 170 12.50 1.64 7.62
CA VAL A 170 12.59 1.80 6.16
C VAL A 170 11.70 0.77 5.45
N GLY A 171 11.74 -0.50 5.86
CA GLY A 171 10.92 -1.57 5.28
C GLY A 171 9.41 -1.31 5.42
N ALA A 172 8.99 -0.65 6.50
CA ALA A 172 7.59 -0.28 6.72
C ALA A 172 7.08 0.86 5.83
N ARG A 173 7.96 1.63 5.19
CA ARG A 173 7.56 2.80 4.40
C ARG A 173 6.61 2.44 3.26
N ASP A 174 6.88 1.36 2.54
CA ASP A 174 6.06 0.95 1.41
C ASP A 174 4.63 0.60 1.84
N LEU A 175 4.47 -0.04 3.01
CA LEU A 175 3.15 -0.32 3.55
C LEU A 175 2.43 0.96 3.97
N PHE A 176 3.13 1.88 4.63
CA PHE A 176 2.56 3.18 4.97
C PHE A 176 2.00 3.86 3.72
N GLU A 177 2.81 3.96 2.66
CA GLU A 177 2.40 4.60 1.41
C GLU A 177 1.21 3.91 0.75
N ASP A 178 1.15 2.58 0.78
CA ASP A 178 0.01 1.82 0.29
C ASP A 178 -1.25 2.06 1.12
N LEU A 179 -1.15 2.10 2.45
CA LEU A 179 -2.30 2.32 3.33
C LEU A 179 -2.85 3.74 3.23
N VAL A 180 -2.00 4.75 2.97
CA VAL A 180 -2.44 6.14 2.74
C VAL A 180 -2.65 6.46 1.26
N ARG A 181 -2.58 5.48 0.36
CA ARG A 181 -2.83 5.71 -1.06
C ARG A 181 -4.29 6.11 -1.28
N ALA A 182 -4.52 7.12 -2.12
CA ALA A 182 -5.87 7.49 -2.51
C ALA A 182 -6.50 6.38 -3.37
N HIS A 183 -7.65 5.88 -2.96
CA HIS A 183 -8.49 4.99 -3.75
C HIS A 183 -9.57 5.78 -4.49
N PRO A 184 -10.11 5.28 -5.62
CA PRO A 184 -11.21 5.93 -6.34
C PRO A 184 -12.43 6.23 -5.44
N GLU A 185 -12.64 5.40 -4.42
CA GLU A 185 -13.71 5.54 -3.43
C GLU A 185 -13.44 6.63 -2.38
N ASP A 186 -12.20 7.12 -2.27
CA ASP A 186 -11.80 8.23 -1.39
C ASP A 186 -12.18 9.61 -1.98
N GLN A 187 -12.55 9.66 -3.26
CA GLN A 187 -13.02 10.88 -3.88
C GLN A 187 -14.52 11.01 -3.60
N PRO A 188 -14.99 12.15 -3.04
CA PRO A 188 -16.43 12.40 -3.01
C PRO A 188 -16.95 12.27 -4.44
N PRO A 189 -18.14 11.68 -4.67
CA PRO A 189 -18.66 11.46 -6.00
C PRO A 189 -18.57 12.80 -6.71
N GLN A 190 -17.69 12.86 -7.72
CA GLN A 190 -17.59 14.04 -8.56
C GLN A 190 -18.99 14.14 -9.15
N ARG A 191 -19.82 15.04 -8.61
CA ARG A 191 -21.01 15.50 -9.31
C ARG A 191 -20.45 15.93 -10.63
N HIS A 192 -20.63 15.10 -11.65
CA HIS A 192 -20.50 15.51 -13.02
C HIS A 192 -21.38 16.74 -13.08
N ALA A 193 -20.75 17.90 -13.03
CA ALA A 193 -21.37 19.14 -13.40
C ALA A 193 -21.81 18.84 -14.82
N ARG A 194 -23.08 18.43 -14.96
CA ARG A 194 -23.76 18.41 -16.24
C ARG A 194 -23.45 19.78 -16.80
N ARG A 195 -22.56 19.83 -17.78
CA ARG A 195 -22.50 20.89 -18.77
C ARG A 195 -23.85 20.83 -19.48
N THR A 196 -24.87 21.33 -18.80
CA THR A 196 -26.04 21.92 -19.44
C THR A 196 -25.52 23.26 -19.91
N GLY A 197 -24.68 23.23 -20.94
CA GLY A 197 -24.36 24.42 -21.70
C GLY A 197 -25.68 24.95 -22.27
N PRO A 198 -25.88 26.28 -22.33
CA PRO A 198 -27.01 26.83 -23.04
C PRO A 198 -26.99 26.27 -24.47
N ARG A 199 -28.10 25.68 -24.89
CA ARG A 199 -28.33 25.27 -26.28
C ARG A 199 -27.99 26.47 -27.18
N PRO A 200 -27.12 26.35 -28.19
CA PRO A 200 -26.92 27.46 -29.12
C PRO A 200 -28.23 27.66 -29.89
N GLU A 201 -28.91 28.77 -29.62
CA GLU A 201 -30.00 29.24 -30.48
C GLU A 201 -29.42 29.54 -31.86
N LYS A 202 -30.06 28.99 -32.89
CA LYS A 202 -29.69 29.27 -34.28
C LYS A 202 -29.99 30.74 -34.59
N PRO A 203 -29.10 31.48 -35.28
CA PRO A 203 -29.41 32.84 -35.70
C PRO A 203 -30.55 32.82 -36.72
N VAL A 204 -31.62 33.56 -36.44
CA VAL A 204 -32.66 33.88 -37.43
C VAL A 204 -32.07 34.90 -38.39
N THR A 205 -31.76 34.49 -39.61
CA THR A 205 -31.34 35.40 -40.69
C THR A 205 -32.54 36.25 -41.09
N ARG A 206 -32.57 37.51 -40.64
CA ARG A 206 -33.52 38.52 -41.11
C ARG A 206 -33.09 39.02 -42.49
N THR A 207 -33.68 38.45 -43.53
CA THR A 207 -33.57 38.94 -44.91
C THR A 207 -34.22 40.33 -44.99
N ALA A 208 -33.41 41.37 -45.19
CA ALA A 208 -33.88 42.71 -45.53
C ALA A 208 -34.14 42.77 -47.05
N GLY A 209 -35.40 42.93 -47.44
CA GLY A 209 -35.78 43.21 -48.83
C GLY A 209 -35.56 44.69 -49.19
N PRO A 210 -35.13 45.01 -50.43
CA PRO A 210 -34.86 46.38 -50.84
C PRO A 210 -36.15 47.17 -51.14
N ARG A 211 -36.10 48.46 -50.77
CA ARG A 211 -37.13 49.48 -51.02
C ARG A 211 -37.20 49.79 -52.51
N HIS A 212 -38.37 49.61 -53.12
CA HIS A 212 -38.68 50.20 -54.42
C HIS A 212 -39.04 51.68 -54.24
N ALA A 213 -38.24 52.55 -54.83
CA ALA A 213 -38.64 53.89 -55.21
C ALA A 213 -39.25 53.81 -56.61
N HIS A 214 -40.46 54.35 -56.80
CA HIS A 214 -40.95 54.74 -58.11
C HIS A 214 -41.73 56.04 -57.97
N ASP A 215 -41.42 56.93 -58.91
CA ASP A 215 -41.88 58.30 -59.10
C ASP A 215 -43.40 58.49 -59.07
N GLY A 216 -43.81 59.67 -58.61
CA GLY A 216 -44.32 60.65 -59.58
C GLY A 216 -45.71 61.24 -59.35
N VAL A 217 -45.72 62.57 -59.36
CA VAL A 217 -46.78 63.52 -59.79
C VAL A 217 -47.73 64.07 -58.70
N PRO A 218 -47.86 65.42 -58.61
CA PRO A 218 -48.75 66.12 -57.67
C PRO A 218 -50.11 66.44 -58.32
N ASP A 219 -51.12 66.71 -57.51
CA ASP A 219 -52.19 67.63 -57.91
C ASP A 219 -52.93 68.23 -56.70
N ARG A 220 -52.98 69.58 -56.73
CA ARG A 220 -53.90 70.56 -56.10
C ARG A 220 -54.10 70.63 -54.60
#